data_AF-A0A182THE4-F1
#
_entry.id   AF-A0A182THE4-F1
#
_cell.length_a   1.000
_cell.length_b   1.000
_cell.length_c   1.000
_cell.angle_alpha   90.00
_cell.angle_beta   90.00
_cell.angle_gamma   90.00
#
_symmetry.space_group_name_H-M   'P 1'
#
loop_
_entity.id
_entity.type
_entity.pdbx_description
1 polymer ?
#
loop_
_entity_poly.entity_id
_entity_poly.type
_entity_poly.pdbx_seq_one_letter_code
_entity_poly.pdbx_strand_id
1 'polypeptide(L)'
;MTGWVLLDRATPISRHVAPFCVEAQEATYVREADLRAWAELPGSSISILESAVKLFPSANTVTAPSRCSDVSAIWAPCLCTLEMCIGWYPCGLKYCKGKPESALQNNGGSYRCGIKTCRKCHQYTYYVREKQQCLWDE
;
A
#
# COMPACT_ATOMS: atom_id res chain seq x y z
N MET A 1 6.15 -8.54 7.80
CA MET A 1 7.43 -8.49 7.04
C MET A 1 7.15 -8.00 5.62
N THR A 2 8.13 -7.43 4.90
CA THR A 2 8.00 -7.12 3.46
C THR A 2 8.65 -8.19 2.61
N GLY A 3 8.08 -8.44 1.43
CA GLY A 3 8.64 -9.34 0.44
C GLY A 3 8.91 -8.62 -0.87
N TRP A 4 9.91 -9.09 -1.61
CA TRP A 4 10.20 -8.66 -2.97
C TRP A 4 9.26 -9.34 -3.94
N VAL A 5 8.62 -8.58 -4.82
CA VAL A 5 7.72 -9.15 -5.83
C VAL A 5 8.54 -9.69 -6.99
N LEU A 6 8.33 -10.97 -7.31
CA LEU A 6 8.89 -11.60 -8.50
C LEU A 6 8.03 -11.23 -9.70
N LEU A 7 8.48 -10.27 -10.52
CA LEU A 7 7.65 -9.71 -11.61
C LEU A 7 7.16 -10.78 -12.60
N ASP A 8 7.97 -11.80 -12.89
CA ASP A 8 7.63 -12.94 -13.75
C ASP A 8 6.51 -13.82 -13.18
N ARG A 9 6.25 -13.71 -11.87
CA ARG A 9 5.24 -14.49 -11.13
C ARG A 9 4.16 -13.60 -10.52
N ALA A 10 4.13 -12.31 -10.82
CA ALA A 10 3.25 -11.34 -10.17
C ALA A 10 1.77 -11.42 -10.61
N THR A 11 1.43 -12.24 -11.60
CA THR A 11 0.07 -12.41 -12.12
C THR A 11 -0.99 -12.64 -11.04
N PRO A 12 -0.77 -13.46 -9.99
CA PRO A 12 -1.76 -13.65 -8.94
C PRO A 12 -2.00 -12.41 -8.07
N ILE A 13 -1.03 -11.50 -7.99
CA ILE A 13 -1.24 -10.19 -7.37
C ILE A 13 -2.02 -9.30 -8.33
N SER A 14 -1.54 -9.16 -9.56
CA SER A 14 -2.25 -8.53 -10.67
C SER A 14 -1.45 -8.70 -11.97
N ARG A 15 -2.17 -8.97 -13.07
CA ARG A 15 -1.60 -9.02 -14.43
C ARG A 15 -0.89 -7.73 -14.87
N HIS A 16 -1.14 -6.62 -14.16
CA HIS A 16 -0.60 -5.32 -14.49
C HIS A 16 0.74 -5.01 -13.79
N VAL A 17 1.11 -5.79 -12.77
CA VAL A 17 2.35 -5.54 -12.01
C VAL A 17 3.59 -5.66 -12.89
N ALA A 18 3.72 -6.75 -13.64
CA ALA A 18 4.86 -6.98 -14.51
C ALA A 18 5.09 -5.86 -15.55
N PRO A 19 4.09 -5.43 -16.35
CA PRO A 19 4.30 -4.37 -17.33
C PRO A 19 4.51 -2.98 -16.71
N PHE A 20 3.88 -2.67 -15.56
CA PHE A 20 4.06 -1.35 -14.93
C PHE A 20 5.36 -1.22 -14.16
N CYS A 21 5.88 -2.32 -13.61
CA CYS A 21 7.06 -2.31 -12.75
C CYS A 21 8.32 -2.82 -13.44
N VAL A 22 8.34 -2.94 -14.78
CA VAL A 22 9.46 -3.54 -15.53
C VAL A 22 10.81 -2.89 -15.24
N GLU A 23 10.86 -1.55 -15.08
CA GLU A 23 12.08 -0.81 -14.76
C GLU A 23 12.47 -0.90 -13.27
N ALA A 24 11.55 -1.36 -12.42
CA ALA A 24 11.67 -1.39 -10.96
C ALA A 24 11.75 -2.82 -10.41
N GLN A 25 12.34 -3.76 -11.15
CA GLN A 25 12.39 -5.17 -10.78
C GLN A 25 12.98 -5.42 -9.39
N GLU A 26 14.08 -4.74 -9.04
CA GLU A 26 14.73 -4.86 -7.74
C GLU A 26 14.14 -3.92 -6.66
N ALA A 27 13.16 -3.09 -7.05
CA ALA A 27 12.53 -2.06 -6.21
C ALA A 27 11.00 -2.22 -6.11
N THR A 28 10.47 -3.41 -6.43
CA THR A 28 9.04 -3.73 -6.28
C THR A 28 8.82 -4.60 -5.04
N TYR A 29 7.96 -4.12 -4.14
CA TYR A 29 7.76 -4.71 -2.81
C TYR A 29 6.29 -4.83 -2.47
N VAL A 30 5.99 -5.75 -1.55
CA VAL A 30 4.66 -5.92 -0.98
C VAL A 30 4.77 -6.19 0.52
N ARG A 31 3.79 -5.71 1.31
CA ARG A 31 3.73 -6.02 2.73
C ARG A 31 2.95 -7.31 2.94
N GLU A 32 3.36 -8.08 3.93
CA GLU A 32 2.62 -9.26 4.38
C GLU A 32 1.17 -8.95 4.75
N ALA A 33 0.90 -7.78 5.34
CA ALA A 33 -0.46 -7.35 5.65
C ALA A 33 -1.32 -7.19 4.39
N ASP A 34 -0.72 -6.74 3.27
CA ASP A 34 -1.42 -6.61 1.99
C ASP A 34 -1.70 -8.00 1.39
N LEU A 35 -0.71 -8.92 1.43
CA LEU A 35 -0.89 -10.31 0.99
C LEU A 35 -2.02 -11.01 1.75
N ARG A 36 -2.06 -10.86 3.08
CA ARG A 36 -3.13 -11.41 3.92
C ARG A 36 -4.49 -10.81 3.57
N ALA A 37 -4.57 -9.49 3.41
CA ALA A 37 -5.82 -8.83 3.02
C ALA A 37 -6.33 -9.28 1.64
N TRP A 38 -5.42 -9.49 0.68
CA TRP A 38 -5.79 -9.98 -0.66
C TRP A 38 -6.12 -11.47 -0.69
N ALA A 39 -5.58 -12.26 0.24
CA ALA A 39 -5.91 -13.68 0.37
C ALA A 39 -7.38 -13.91 0.79
N GLU A 40 -7.99 -12.94 1.49
CA GLU A 40 -9.41 -12.99 1.87
C GLU A 40 -10.37 -12.71 0.69
N LEU A 41 -9.84 -12.29 -0.48
CA LEU A 41 -10.66 -12.02 -1.66
C LEU A 41 -11.05 -13.34 -2.36
N PRO A 42 -12.27 -13.45 -2.91
CA PRO A 42 -12.70 -14.64 -3.63
C PRO A 42 -11.77 -14.98 -4.80
N GLY A 43 -11.37 -16.25 -4.90
CA GLY A 43 -10.48 -16.74 -5.95
C GLY A 43 -8.98 -16.50 -5.71
N SER A 44 -8.61 -16.00 -4.53
CA SER A 44 -7.24 -15.84 -4.08
C SER A 44 -6.93 -16.81 -2.93
N SER A 45 -5.63 -17.04 -2.66
CA SER A 45 -5.17 -17.71 -1.45
C SER A 45 -3.80 -17.18 -1.05
N ILE A 46 -3.47 -17.27 0.23
CA ILE A 46 -2.17 -16.81 0.73
C ILE A 46 -1.01 -17.57 0.05
N SER A 47 -1.15 -18.88 -0.17
CA SER A 47 -0.11 -19.70 -0.79
C SER A 47 0.17 -19.30 -2.24
N ILE A 48 -0.86 -18.93 -3.01
CA ILE A 48 -0.69 -18.46 -4.38
C ILE A 48 0.00 -17.09 -4.38
N LEU A 49 -0.42 -16.17 -3.51
CA LEU A 49 0.18 -14.83 -3.42
C LEU A 49 1.64 -14.88 -2.95
N GLU A 50 1.96 -15.75 -1.98
CA GLU A 50 3.33 -15.96 -1.51
C GLU A 50 4.23 -16.55 -2.60
N SER A 51 3.70 -17.33 -3.54
CA SER A 51 4.49 -17.84 -4.68
C SER A 51 4.99 -16.74 -5.64
N ALA A 52 4.35 -15.58 -5.62
CA ALA A 52 4.73 -14.39 -6.39
C ALA A 52 5.77 -13.51 -5.67
N VAL A 53 6.20 -13.91 -4.48
CA VAL A 53 7.00 -13.07 -3.58
C VAL A 53 8.20 -13.85 -3.06
N LYS A 54 9.38 -13.25 -3.12
CA LYS A 54 10.53 -13.72 -2.36
C LYS A 54 10.52 -13.01 -1.02
N LEU A 55 10.33 -13.78 0.06
CA LEU A 55 10.50 -13.26 1.41
C LEU A 55 11.89 -12.65 1.52
N PHE A 56 11.93 -11.45 2.09
CA PHE A 56 13.18 -10.82 2.41
C PHE A 56 13.92 -11.71 3.44
N PRO A 57 15.23 -12.02 3.26
CA PRO A 57 15.95 -12.83 4.21
C PRO A 57 15.94 -12.17 5.59
N SER A 58 15.32 -12.84 6.56
CA SER A 58 15.45 -12.49 7.98
C SER A 58 16.58 -13.24 8.67
N ALA A 59 17.52 -13.82 7.91
CA ALA A 59 18.20 -15.04 8.36
C ALA A 59 19.72 -15.02 8.23
N ASN A 60 20.40 -13.88 8.45
CA ASN A 60 21.83 -13.87 8.82
C ASN A 60 22.30 -12.59 9.55
N THR A 61 21.45 -11.59 9.74
CA THR A 61 21.77 -10.44 10.60
C THR A 61 21.15 -10.67 11.97
N VAL A 62 21.99 -10.85 12.99
CA VAL A 62 21.62 -10.93 14.41
C VAL A 62 20.83 -9.69 14.89
N THR A 63 20.83 -8.63 14.07
CA THR A 63 20.14 -7.36 14.26
C THR A 63 19.22 -7.05 13.09
N ALA A 64 18.04 -6.49 13.38
CA ALA A 64 17.18 -5.91 12.36
C ALA A 64 17.91 -4.75 11.65
N PRO A 65 17.82 -4.62 10.31
CA PRO A 65 18.45 -3.51 9.60
C PRO A 65 17.93 -2.16 10.12
N SER A 66 18.83 -1.20 10.31
CA SER A 66 18.50 0.17 10.73
C SER A 66 17.80 0.95 9.61
N ARG A 67 17.17 2.09 9.95
CA ARG A 67 16.56 2.99 8.97
C ARG A 67 17.63 3.61 8.08
N CYS A 68 17.28 3.94 6.84
CA CYS A 68 18.23 4.56 5.91
C CYS A 68 18.69 5.94 6.38
N SER A 69 17.86 6.66 7.13
CA SER A 69 18.22 7.92 7.83
C SER A 69 19.41 7.76 8.77
N ASP A 70 19.51 6.60 9.44
CA ASP A 70 20.48 6.35 10.52
C ASP A 70 21.80 5.73 10.00
N VAL A 71 21.84 5.36 8.71
CA VAL A 71 22.99 4.72 8.08
C VAL A 71 23.84 5.77 7.38
N SER A 72 25.12 5.87 7.73
CA SER A 72 26.06 6.81 7.08
C SER A 72 26.65 6.27 5.78
N ALA A 73 26.81 4.96 5.65
CA ALA A 73 27.40 4.32 4.48
C ALA A 73 26.37 4.22 3.32
N ILE A 74 26.68 4.87 2.19
CA ILE A 74 25.78 4.95 1.01
C ILE A 74 25.47 3.57 0.40
N TRP A 75 26.41 2.64 0.50
CA TRP A 75 26.32 1.29 -0.07
C TRP A 75 25.84 0.24 0.94
N ALA A 76 25.48 0.65 2.16
CA ALA A 76 25.00 -0.27 3.16
C ALA A 76 23.49 -0.51 3.01
N PRO A 77 23.01 -1.71 3.35
CA PRO A 77 21.58 -2.03 3.35
C PRO A 77 20.84 -1.37 4.52
N CYS A 78 19.58 -1.01 4.30
CA CYS A 78 18.76 -0.33 5.29
C CYS A 78 17.26 -0.46 5.03
N LEU A 79 16.44 -0.05 5.98
CA LEU A 79 14.99 0.08 5.84
C LEU A 79 14.63 1.50 5.41
N CYS A 80 13.99 1.61 4.25
CA CYS A 80 13.47 2.86 3.70
C CYS A 80 12.00 3.03 4.09
N THR A 81 11.62 4.26 4.44
CA THR A 81 10.23 4.63 4.75
C THR A 81 9.66 5.52 3.67
N LEU A 82 8.44 5.23 3.23
CA LEU A 82 7.65 6.08 2.35
C LEU A 82 6.29 6.35 3.00
N GLU A 83 6.00 7.62 3.27
CA GLU A 83 4.66 8.06 3.65
C GLU A 83 3.91 8.54 2.40
N MET A 84 2.74 7.96 2.14
CA MET A 84 1.85 8.38 1.07
C MET A 84 0.49 8.77 1.61
N CYS A 85 0.06 10.00 1.36
CA CYS A 85 -1.25 10.51 1.77
C CYS A 85 -2.15 10.76 0.56
N ILE A 86 -3.32 10.13 0.53
CA ILE A 86 -4.38 10.39 -0.45
C ILE A 86 -5.38 11.36 0.18
N GLY A 87 -5.40 12.61 -0.28
CA GLY A 87 -6.27 13.67 0.25
C GLY A 87 -7.76 13.50 -0.07
N TRP A 88 -8.10 12.71 -1.07
CA TRP A 88 -9.45 12.54 -1.60
C TRP A 88 -10.02 11.13 -1.36
N TYR A 89 -9.53 10.40 -0.35
CA TYR A 89 -9.94 9.02 -0.10
C TYR A 89 -11.44 8.93 0.28
N PRO A 90 -12.26 8.13 -0.41
CA PRO A 90 -13.67 7.93 -0.04
C PRO A 90 -13.79 7.35 1.37
N CYS A 91 -14.32 8.13 2.32
CA CYS A 91 -14.43 7.74 3.73
C CYS A 91 -15.88 7.69 4.23
N GLY A 92 -16.85 8.14 3.43
CA GLY A 92 -18.26 8.05 3.78
C GLY A 92 -19.16 8.65 2.72
N LEU A 93 -20.46 8.69 3.02
CA LEU A 93 -21.46 9.36 2.19
C LEU A 93 -21.67 10.80 2.68
N LYS A 94 -21.87 11.72 1.73
CA LYS A 94 -22.31 13.08 2.00
C LYS A 94 -23.84 13.13 1.92
N TYR A 95 -24.42 13.75 2.94
CA TYR A 95 -25.85 13.90 3.11
C TYR A 95 -26.22 15.38 3.05
N CYS A 96 -27.17 15.73 2.21
CA CYS A 96 -27.67 17.10 2.03
C CYS A 96 -29.10 17.20 2.57
N LYS A 97 -29.49 18.40 3.03
CA LYS A 97 -30.87 18.66 3.46
C LYS A 97 -31.76 18.92 2.25
N GLY A 98 -32.94 18.33 2.22
CA GLY A 98 -33.99 18.61 1.23
C GLY A 98 -34.43 20.09 1.25
N LYS A 99 -34.82 20.62 0.08
CA LYS A 99 -35.38 21.97 -0.05
C LYS A 99 -36.88 21.93 0.35
N PRO A 100 -37.37 22.85 1.21
CA PRO A 100 -38.74 22.78 1.74
C PRO A 100 -39.76 23.40 0.77
N GLU A 101 -39.91 22.89 -0.46
CA GLU A 101 -40.81 23.50 -1.46
C GLU A 101 -42.10 22.71 -1.76
N SER A 102 -42.32 21.56 -1.11
CA SER A 102 -43.58 20.83 -1.20
C SER A 102 -44.04 20.37 0.19
N ALA A 103 -44.79 21.25 0.85
CA ALA A 103 -45.39 21.08 2.17
C ALA A 103 -46.54 20.04 2.20
N LEU A 104 -46.32 18.85 1.63
CA LEU A 104 -47.27 17.72 1.71
C LEU A 104 -46.65 16.45 2.31
N GLN A 105 -45.38 16.48 2.73
CA GLN A 105 -44.88 15.44 3.61
C GLN A 105 -43.85 16.03 4.56
N ASN A 106 -44.30 16.22 5.79
CA ASN A 106 -43.48 16.56 6.94
C ASN A 106 -42.38 15.50 7.08
N ASN A 107 -41.20 15.78 6.56
CA ASN A 107 -39.95 15.20 7.02
C ASN A 107 -38.82 16.01 6.40
N GLY A 108 -38.11 16.78 7.21
CA GLY A 108 -36.82 17.39 6.89
C GLY A 108 -35.74 16.33 6.66
N GLY A 109 -35.99 15.46 5.68
CA GLY A 109 -35.22 14.28 5.37
C GLY A 109 -33.89 14.66 4.76
N SER A 110 -32.84 14.09 5.32
CA SER A 110 -31.51 14.08 4.75
C SER A 110 -31.47 13.12 3.56
N TYR A 111 -30.99 13.57 2.40
CA TYR A 111 -30.82 12.73 1.20
C TYR A 111 -29.34 12.57 0.81
N ARG A 112 -29.02 11.47 0.13
CA ARG A 112 -27.66 11.19 -0.36
C ARG A 112 -27.34 12.13 -1.53
N CYS A 113 -26.31 12.94 -1.40
CA CYS A 113 -25.93 13.92 -2.42
C CYS A 113 -24.47 13.79 -2.89
N GLY A 114 -23.68 12.88 -2.31
CA GLY A 114 -22.33 12.64 -2.79
C GLY A 114 -21.50 11.74 -1.88
N ILE A 115 -20.20 11.75 -2.12
CA ILE A 115 -19.19 11.02 -1.34
C ILE A 115 -18.45 12.04 -0.47
N LYS A 116 -18.27 11.71 0.81
CA LYS A 116 -17.35 12.42 1.70
C LYS A 116 -15.96 11.86 1.47
N THR A 117 -15.02 12.76 1.17
CA THR A 117 -13.61 12.42 1.06
C THR A 117 -12.86 12.85 2.31
N CYS A 118 -11.84 12.07 2.68
CA CYS A 118 -10.95 12.35 3.80
C CYS A 118 -9.49 12.19 3.35
N ARG A 119 -8.56 12.80 4.08
CA ARG A 119 -7.14 12.47 3.95
C ARG A 119 -6.88 11.12 4.62
N LYS A 120 -6.27 10.18 3.88
CA LYS A 120 -5.80 8.89 4.41
C LYS A 120 -4.32 8.74 4.09
N CYS A 121 -3.50 8.50 5.11
CA CYS A 121 -2.07 8.30 4.97
C CYS A 121 -1.71 6.83 5.21
N HIS A 122 -0.75 6.35 4.44
CA HIS A 122 -0.18 5.01 4.53
C HIS A 122 1.32 5.14 4.66
N GLN A 123 1.88 4.43 5.63
CA GLN A 123 3.33 4.32 5.81
C GLN A 123 3.78 2.95 5.30
N TYR A 124 4.71 2.98 4.36
CA TYR A 124 5.34 1.81 3.78
C TYR A 124 6.78 1.74 4.24
N THR A 125 7.20 0.60 4.77
CA THR A 125 8.58 0.34 5.14
C THR A 125 9.07 -0.82 4.31
N TYR A 126 10.12 -0.61 3.53
CA TYR A 126 10.67 -1.62 2.63
C TYR A 126 12.19 -1.63 2.73
N TYR A 127 12.79 -2.77 2.41
CA TYR A 127 14.23 -2.92 2.47
C TYR A 127 14.88 -2.46 1.17
N VAL A 128 15.98 -1.74 1.26
CA VAL A 128 16.85 -1.42 0.13
C VAL A 128 18.24 -2.05 0.35
N ARG A 129 18.87 -2.51 -0.73
CA ARG A 129 20.22 -3.10 -0.65
C ARG A 129 21.29 -2.05 -0.41
N GLU A 130 21.04 -0.85 -0.90
CA GLU A 130 21.96 0.29 -0.82
C GLU A 130 21.15 1.53 -0.44
N LYS A 131 21.65 2.34 0.50
CA LYS A 131 21.00 3.58 0.92
C LYS A 131 20.65 4.50 -0.24
N GLN A 132 21.49 4.60 -1.27
CA GLN A 132 21.20 5.44 -2.46
C GLN A 132 19.92 5.05 -3.22
N GLN A 133 19.42 3.83 -3.04
CA GLN A 133 18.16 3.38 -3.65
C GLN A 133 16.92 3.84 -2.86
N CYS A 134 17.12 4.35 -1.64
CA CYS A 134 16.07 4.95 -0.84
C CYS A 134 15.95 6.44 -1.17
N LEU A 135 15.02 6.77 -2.08
CA LEU A 135 14.83 8.14 -2.58
C LEU A 135 13.97 9.04 -1.68
N TRP A 136 13.41 8.50 -0.59
CA TRP A 136 12.27 9.11 0.13
C TRP A 136 12.46 9.26 1.63
N ASP A 137 13.50 8.66 2.21
CA ASP A 137 13.79 8.68 3.64
C ASP A 137 14.96 9.68 3.84
N GLU A 138 14.62 10.97 3.85
CA GLU A 138 15.53 12.08 4.19
C GLU A 138 15.69 12.26 5.71
#